data_AF-A0A9W6JSF3-F1
#
_entry.id   AF-A0A9W6JSF3-F1
#
_cell.length_a   1.000
_cell.length_b   1.000
_cell.length_c   1.000
_cell.angle_alpha   90.00
_cell.angle_beta   90.00
_cell.angle_gamma   90.00
#
_symmetry.space_group_name_H-M   'P 1'
#
loop_
_entity.id
_entity.type
_entity.pdbx_description
1 polymer ?
#
loop_
_entity_poly.entity_id
_entity_poly.type
_entity_poly.pdbx_seq_one_letter_code
_entity_poly.pdbx_strand_id
1 'polypeptide(L)' 'MLQYETLITKDSVEGLNSKLNDVAERGGRVVNVLWVPERENPADPEKPFWSKYVVVAEFGSVAAAAPAPKARARKA' A
#
# COMPACT_ATOMS: atom_id res chain seq x y z
N MET A 1 -14.32 4.25 -10.88
CA MET A 1 -13.09 3.90 -11.61
C MET A 1 -12.05 3.48 -10.58
N LEU A 2 -11.36 2.36 -10.77
CA LEU A 2 -10.31 1.91 -9.84
C LEU A 2 -9.01 2.66 -10.17
N GLN A 3 -8.30 3.12 -9.14
CA GLN A 3 -7.01 3.78 -9.27
C GLN A 3 -5.92 2.90 -8.67
N TYR A 4 -4.86 2.64 -9.44
CA TYR A 4 -3.70 1.90 -8.97
C TYR A 4 -2.58 2.86 -8.61
N GLU A 5 -1.93 2.61 -7.48
CA GLU A 5 -0.79 3.38 -7.00
C GLU A 5 0.39 2.46 -6.69
N THR A 6 1.60 2.95 -6.98
CA THR A 6 2.85 2.25 -6.68
C THR A 6 3.63 3.03 -5.62
N LEU A 7 3.78 2.42 -4.45
CA LEU A 7 4.49 2.98 -3.31
C LEU A 7 5.86 2.31 -3.20
N ILE A 8 6.91 3.13 -3.18
CA ILE A 8 8.30 2.65 -3.09
C ILE A 8 8.83 2.97 -1.70
N THR A 9 9.52 2.00 -1.10
CA THR A 9 10.21 2.17 0.19
C THR A 9 11.51 1.38 0.20
N LYS A 10 12.47 1.82 1.02
CA LYS A 10 13.75 1.10 1.18
C LYS A 10 13.49 -0.32 1.68
N ASP A 11 14.46 -1.19 1.52
CA ASP A 11 14.43 -2.52 2.11
C ASP A 11 14.60 -2.45 3.64
N SER A 12 13.53 -2.05 4.31
CA SER A 12 13.41 -2.08 5.76
C SER A 12 12.01 -2.51 6.15
N VAL A 13 11.94 -3.31 7.21
CA VAL A 13 10.66 -3.82 7.73
C VAL A 13 9.78 -2.65 8.18
N GLU A 14 10.36 -1.65 8.84
CA GLU A 14 9.65 -0.43 9.25
C GLU A 14 9.12 0.35 8.05
N GLY A 15 9.92 0.47 7.00
CA GLY A 15 9.56 1.17 5.78
C GLY A 15 8.42 0.49 5.04
N LEU A 16 8.45 -0.84 4.95
CA LEU A 16 7.37 -1.64 4.36
C LEU A 16 6.09 -1.52 5.20
N ASN A 17 6.18 -1.73 6.51
CA ASN A 17 5.03 -1.65 7.41
C ASN A 17 4.36 -0.26 7.34
N SER A 18 5.15 0.81 7.31
CA SER A 18 4.64 2.17 7.15
C SER A 18 3.84 2.35 5.85
N LYS A 19 4.30 1.79 4.71
CA LYS A 19 3.56 1.86 3.45
C LYS A 19 2.28 1.03 3.45
N LEU A 20 2.30 -0.14 4.08
CA LEU A 20 1.10 -0.98 4.19
C LEU A 20 0.03 -0.31 5.07
N ASN A 21 0.44 0.34 6.17
CA ASN A 21 -0.47 1.09 7.02
C ASN A 21 -1.05 2.32 6.30
N ASP A 22 -0.25 3.07 5.54
CA ASP A 22 -0.75 4.19 4.72
C ASP A 22 -1.84 3.73 3.74
N VAL A 23 -1.63 2.61 3.05
CA VAL A 23 -2.65 2.04 2.15
C VAL A 23 -3.94 1.70 2.91
N ALA A 24 -3.82 1.08 4.09
CA ALA A 24 -4.97 0.72 4.91
C ALA A 24 -5.74 1.95 5.43
N GLU A 25 -5.03 2.97 5.93
CA GLU A 25 -5.62 4.23 6.42
C GLU A 25 -6.36 4.98 5.32
N ARG A 26 -5.85 4.91 4.09
CA ARG A 26 -6.47 5.48 2.89
C ARG A 26 -7.59 4.61 2.32
N GLY A 27 -7.95 3.51 2.97
CA GLY A 27 -9.00 2.58 2.54
C GLY A 27 -8.67 1.81 1.25
N GLY A 28 -7.39 1.72 0.91
CA GLY A 28 -6.90 0.96 -0.24
C GLY A 28 -6.74 -0.52 0.05
N ARG A 29 -6.64 -1.30 -1.02
CA ARG A 29 -6.30 -2.72 -0.98
C ARG A 29 -4.92 -2.92 -1.54
N VAL A 30 -4.05 -3.59 -0.79
CA VAL A 30 -2.76 -4.06 -1.33
C VAL A 30 -3.02 -5.19 -2.31
N VAL A 31 -2.57 -5.01 -3.54
CA VAL A 31 -2.70 -5.98 -4.64
C VAL A 31 -1.47 -6.86 -4.70
N ASN A 32 -0.28 -6.26 -4.57
CA ASN A 32 0.98 -6.97 -4.66
C ASN A 32 2.07 -6.25 -3.87
N VAL A 33 3.08 -7.01 -3.43
CA VAL A 33 4.31 -6.49 -2.83
C VAL A 33 5.48 -7.19 -3.51
N LEU A 34 6.32 -6.41 -4.19
CA LEU A 34 7.51 -6.89 -4.88
C LEU A 34 8.74 -6.48 -4.09
N TRP A 35 9.61 -7.44 -3.79
CA TRP A 35 10.96 -7.15 -3.32
C TRP A 35 11.89 -7.04 -4.52
N VAL A 36 12.61 -5.92 -4.62
CA VAL A 36 13.68 -5.73 -5.59
C VAL A 36 14.98 -5.96 -4.84
N PRO A 37 15.72 -7.04 -5.17
CA PRO A 37 16.97 -7.35 -4.51
C PRO A 37 18.02 -6.27 -4.81
N GLU A 38 19.10 -6.33 -4.05
CA GLU A 38 20.22 -5.39 -4.12
C GLU A 38 20.68 -5.13 -5.56
N ARG A 39 20.75 -3.85 -5.93
CA ARG A 39 21.24 -3.36 -7.22
C ARG A 39 22.28 -2.26 -7.00
N GLU A 40 23.21 -2.15 -7.94
CA GLU A 40 24.14 -1.03 -7.96
C GLU A 40 23.41 0.31 -8.02
N ASN A 41 23.93 1.27 -7.25
CA ASN A 41 23.49 2.64 -7.19
C ASN A 41 24.55 3.55 -7.84
N PRO A 42 24.53 3.71 -9.18
CA PRO A 42 25.50 4.59 -9.83
C PRO A 42 25.34 6.07 -9.43
N ALA A 43 24.23 6.43 -8.77
CA ALA A 43 23.93 7.80 -8.35
C ALA A 43 24.44 8.16 -6.95
N ASP A 44 24.82 7.19 -6.12
CA ASP A 44 25.32 7.42 -4.77
C ASP A 44 26.56 6.56 -4.49
N PRO A 45 27.77 7.13 -4.61
CA PRO A 45 29.02 6.42 -4.36
C PRO A 45 29.19 5.96 -2.90
N GLU A 46 28.54 6.61 -1.94
CA GLU A 46 28.62 6.24 -0.52
C GLU A 46 27.65 5.10 -0.16
N LYS A 47 26.58 4.95 -0.95
CA LYS A 47 25.65 3.81 -0.88
C LYS A 47 25.59 3.13 -2.24
N PRO A 48 26.66 2.38 -2.60
CA PRO A 48 26.83 1.80 -3.92
C PRO A 48 25.78 0.73 -4.24
N PHE A 49 24.98 0.31 -3.25
CA PHE A 49 23.95 -0.69 -3.41
C PHE A 49 22.63 -0.24 -2.78
N TRP A 50 21.51 -0.58 -3.42
CA TRP A 50 20.17 -0.36 -2.90
C TRP A 50 19.27 -1.57 -3.15
N SER A 51 18.44 -1.89 -2.17
CA SER A 51 17.28 -2.77 -2.32
C SER A 51 16.02 -2.02 -1.89
N LYS A 52 14.85 -2.43 -2.39
CA LYS A 52 13.59 -1.74 -2.12
C LYS A 52 12.38 -2.67 -2.19
N TYR A 53 11.33 -2.30 -1.48
CA TYR A 53 10.00 -2.86 -1.72
C TYR A 53 9.20 -1.93 -2.63
N VAL A 54 8.37 -2.54 -3.47
CA VAL A 54 7.38 -1.89 -4.30
C VAL A 54 6.02 -2.45 -3.94
N VAL A 55 5.20 -1.62 -3.30
CA VAL A 55 3.82 -1.96 -2.91
C VAL A 55 2.88 -1.44 -3.98
N VAL A 56 2.09 -2.32 -4.58
CA VAL A 56 1.05 -1.99 -5.55
C VAL A 56 -0.29 -2.01 -4.83
N ALA A 57 -0.97 -0.87 -4.79
CA ALA A 57 -2.24 -0.69 -4.11
C ALA A 57 -3.34 -0.28 -5.10
N GLU A 58 -4.57 -0.67 -4.79
CA GLU A 58 -5.77 -0.30 -5.50
C GLU A 58 -6.68 0.51 -4.58
N PHE A 59 -7.14 1.66 -5.08
CA PHE A 59 -8.09 2.53 -4.41
C PHE A 59 -9.39 2.60 -5.21
N GLY A 60 -10.51 2.37 -4.53
CA GLY A 60 -11.82 2.61 -5.10
C GLY A 60 -12.08 4.11 -5.23
N SER A 61 -12.55 4.58 -6.40
CA SER A 61 -13.13 5.93 -6.46
C SER A 61 -14.29 5.99 -5.46
N VAL A 62 -14.27 6.96 -4.55
CA VAL A 62 -15.30 7.19 -3.53
C VAL A 62 -16.65 7.48 -4.21
N ALA A 63 -17.36 6.44 -4.64
CA ALA A 63 -18.82 6.43 -4.55
C ALA A 63 -19.08 5.94 -3.13
N ALA A 64 -19.37 6.89 -2.24
CA ALA A 64 -19.57 6.69 -0.81
C ALA A 64 -20.19 5.32 -0.52
N ALA A 65 -19.47 4.49 0.26
CA ALA A 65 -20.07 3.32 0.86
C ALA A 65 -21.27 3.82 1.68
N ALA A 66 -22.47 3.61 1.15
CA ALA A 66 -23.69 3.91 1.87
C ALA A 66 -23.59 3.20 3.23
N PRO A 67 -23.87 3.89 4.35
CA PRO A 67 -23.78 3.28 5.67
C PRO A 67 -24.66 2.03 5.67
N ALA A 68 -24.09 0.91 6.10
CA ALA A 68 -24.78 -0.38 6.15
C ALA A 68 -26.19 -0.20 6.77
N PRO A 69 -27.25 -0.75 6.16
CA PRO A 69 -28.59 -0.62 6.73
C PRO A 69 -28.58 -1.23 8.12
N LYS A 70 -28.86 -0.40 9.14
CA LYS A 70 -29.07 -0.89 10.51
C LYS A 70 -30.12 -2.00 10.44
N ALA A 71 -29.73 -3.22 10.79
CA ALA A 71 -30.64 -4.35 10.87
C ALA A 71 -31.82 -3.95 11.76
N ARG A 72 -32.99 -3.79 11.14
CA ARG A 72 -34.24 -3.45 11.83
C ARG A 72 -34.58 -4.60 12.77
N ALA A 73 -34.70 -4.29 14.06
CA ALA A 73 -35.06 -5.22 15.11
C ALA A 73 -36.28 -6.07 14.73
N ARG A 74 -36.19 -7.39 14.92
CA ARG A 74 -37.35 -8.26 15.11
C ARG A 74 -37.41 -8.61 16.60
N LYS A 75 -38.32 -7.97 17.34
CA LYS A 75 -38.82 -8.50 18.61
C LYS A 75 -39.66 -9.74 18.26
N ALA A 76 -39.34 -10.88 18.87
CA ALA A 76 -40.27 -11.99 19.05
C ALA A 76 -40.98 -11.82 20.39
#